data_AF-X1FZH3-F1
#
_entry.id   AF-X1FZH3-F1
#
_cell.length_a   1.000
_cell.length_b   1.000
_cell.length_c   1.000
_cell.angle_alpha   90.00
_cell.angle_beta   90.00
_cell.angle_gamma   90.00
#
_symmetry.space_group_name_H-M   'P 1'
#
loop_
_entity.id
_entity.type
_entity.pdbx_description
1 polymer ?
#
loop_
_entity_poly.entity_id
_entity_poly.type
_entity_poly.pdbx_seq_one_letter_code
_entity_poly.pdbx_strand_id
1 'polypeptide(L)'
;GSSDSYIVREAAVDLVRNAYTAAGRPEAFNEDDMPFLSGEQYAYTPGYVGILVRERPGTMIMTGSHWSEAMNLAEMANAVDSITITAGCYTSNMAALACASDYIMLGEEQPAAGAYLSKDPAQMASIRVQDIYKFIAIGTILVGLIAINLGSDIINRLLST
;
A
#
# COMPACT_ATOMS: atom_id res chain seq x y z
N GLY A 1 4.63 9.13 -11.03
CA GLY A 1 5.34 9.44 -12.27
C GLY A 1 6.26 10.62 -12.07
N SER A 2 7.57 10.41 -12.22
CA SER A 2 8.61 11.45 -12.20
C SER A 2 9.85 10.93 -12.96
N SER A 3 10.82 11.82 -13.24
CA SER A 3 12.14 11.45 -13.78
C SER A 3 12.92 10.44 -12.91
N ASP A 4 12.55 10.28 -11.64
CA ASP A 4 13.16 9.30 -10.74
C ASP A 4 12.65 7.87 -11.03
N SER A 5 11.61 7.71 -11.85
CA SER A 5 11.03 6.40 -12.15
C SER A 5 11.99 5.49 -12.92
N TYR A 6 12.99 6.04 -13.61
CA TYR A 6 13.97 5.26 -14.37
C TYR A 6 14.88 4.41 -13.48
N ILE A 7 15.28 4.91 -12.31
CA ILE A 7 16.13 4.14 -11.37
C ILE A 7 15.33 3.09 -10.59
N VAL A 8 14.01 3.28 -10.46
CA VAL A 8 13.13 2.39 -9.69
C VAL A 8 13.01 1.02 -10.36
N ARG A 9 13.00 0.97 -11.70
CA ARG A 9 12.88 -0.31 -12.42
C ARG A 9 14.06 -1.23 -12.11
N GLU A 10 15.29 -0.74 -12.25
CA GLU A 10 16.50 -1.55 -12.01
C GLU A 10 16.55 -2.03 -10.55
N ALA A 11 16.26 -1.13 -9.59
CA ALA A 11 16.19 -1.51 -8.18
C ALA A 11 15.10 -2.57 -7.91
N ALA A 12 13.95 -2.49 -8.57
CA ALA A 12 12.88 -3.48 -8.43
C ALA A 12 13.26 -4.83 -9.05
N VAL A 13 13.87 -4.83 -10.23
CA VAL A 13 14.38 -6.04 -10.91
C VAL A 13 15.40 -6.74 -10.04
N ASP A 14 16.37 -6.02 -9.48
CA ASP A 14 17.37 -6.59 -8.58
C ASP A 14 16.76 -7.16 -7.30
N LEU A 15 15.78 -6.46 -6.71
CA LEU A 15 15.06 -6.94 -5.53
C LEU A 15 14.34 -8.27 -5.81
N VAL A 16 13.59 -8.34 -6.91
CA VAL A 16 12.82 -9.54 -7.27
C VAL A 16 13.75 -10.69 -7.66
N ARG A 17 14.81 -10.44 -8.44
CA ARG A 17 15.83 -11.43 -8.79
C ARG A 17 16.51 -12.02 -7.55
N ASN A 18 16.86 -11.18 -6.58
CA ASN A 18 17.43 -11.62 -5.31
C ASN A 18 16.42 -12.45 -4.50
N ALA A 19 15.14 -12.07 -4.51
CA ALA A 19 14.09 -12.83 -3.83
C ALA A 19 13.89 -14.24 -4.44
N TYR A 20 13.86 -14.36 -5.78
CA TYR A 20 13.82 -15.67 -6.46
C TYR A 20 15.05 -16.52 -6.14
N THR A 21 16.24 -15.90 -6.12
CA THR A 21 17.50 -16.58 -5.77
C THR A 21 17.49 -17.07 -4.33
N ALA A 22 17.08 -16.23 -3.38
CA ALA A 22 16.96 -16.59 -1.96
C ALA A 22 15.91 -17.69 -1.71
N ALA A 23 14.85 -17.74 -2.53
CA ALA A 23 13.86 -18.81 -2.52
C ALA A 23 14.35 -20.11 -3.19
N GLY A 24 15.58 -20.15 -3.72
CA GLY A 24 16.15 -21.31 -4.39
C GLY A 24 15.55 -21.61 -5.77
N ARG A 25 14.95 -20.61 -6.41
CA ARG A 25 14.35 -20.70 -7.76
C ARG A 25 14.82 -19.59 -8.71
N PRO A 26 16.14 -19.38 -8.88
CA PRO A 26 16.65 -18.34 -9.78
C PRO A 26 16.19 -18.54 -11.23
N GLU A 27 15.92 -19.77 -11.66
CA GLU A 27 15.43 -20.12 -13.00
C GLU A 27 13.99 -19.67 -13.27
N ALA A 28 13.20 -19.41 -12.24
CA ALA A 28 11.84 -18.91 -12.37
C ALA A 28 11.77 -17.38 -12.51
N PHE A 29 12.90 -16.68 -12.33
CA PHE A 29 12.96 -15.25 -12.54
C PHE A 29 12.96 -14.93 -14.04
N ASN A 30 12.01 -14.11 -14.48
CA ASN A 30 11.96 -13.53 -15.81
C ASN A 30 11.90 -12.00 -15.71
N GLU A 31 12.85 -11.31 -16.34
CA GLU A 31 12.89 -9.84 -16.33
C GLU A 31 11.80 -9.24 -17.22
N ASP A 32 11.37 -9.95 -18.26
CA ASP A 32 10.34 -9.49 -19.19
C ASP A 32 8.96 -9.35 -18.51
N ASP A 33 8.77 -9.99 -17.35
CA ASP A 33 7.56 -9.87 -16.52
C ASP A 33 7.48 -8.51 -15.80
N MET A 34 8.55 -7.71 -15.83
CA MET A 34 8.67 -6.41 -15.14
C MET A 34 8.95 -5.25 -16.12
N PRO A 35 8.07 -5.04 -17.13
CA PRO A 35 8.29 -3.99 -18.12
C PRO A 35 8.13 -2.60 -17.50
N PHE A 36 9.02 -1.69 -17.86
CA PHE A 36 8.82 -0.27 -17.60
C PHE A 36 7.99 0.34 -18.72
N LEU A 37 6.86 0.97 -18.37
CA LEU A 37 5.96 1.54 -19.36
C LEU A 37 6.22 3.04 -19.58
N SER A 38 6.12 3.84 -18.53
CA SER A 38 6.40 5.27 -18.59
C SER A 38 6.59 5.86 -17.20
N GLY A 39 7.40 6.92 -17.12
CA GLY A 39 7.48 7.79 -15.96
C GLY A 39 6.34 8.79 -15.87
N GLU A 40 5.52 8.94 -16.92
CA GLU A 40 4.38 9.86 -16.95
C GLU A 40 3.06 9.11 -16.70
N GLN A 41 2.23 9.66 -15.80
CA GLN A 41 1.02 9.00 -15.29
C GLN A 41 0.08 8.53 -16.41
N TYR A 42 -0.34 9.43 -17.30
CA TYR A 42 -1.28 9.12 -18.39
C TYR A 42 -0.65 8.40 -19.59
N ALA A 43 0.68 8.27 -19.62
CA ALA A 43 1.35 7.39 -20.58
C ALA A 43 1.50 5.96 -20.03
N TYR A 44 1.67 5.82 -18.71
CA TYR A 44 1.69 4.54 -18.01
C TYR A 44 0.32 3.83 -18.09
N THR A 45 -0.78 4.54 -17.81
CA THR A 45 -2.13 3.97 -17.74
C THR A 45 -2.55 3.16 -18.98
N PRO A 46 -2.52 3.70 -20.22
CA PRO A 46 -2.94 2.94 -21.40
C PRO A 46 -2.02 1.74 -21.69
N GLY A 47 -0.72 1.84 -21.34
CA GLY A 47 0.21 0.72 -21.44
C GLY A 47 -0.19 -0.43 -20.52
N TYR A 48 -0.51 -0.12 -19.27
CA TYR A 48 -0.94 -1.12 -18.28
C TYR A 48 -2.31 -1.70 -18.63
N VAL A 49 -3.27 -0.87 -19.02
CA VAL A 49 -4.59 -1.32 -19.49
C VAL A 49 -4.45 -2.27 -20.68
N GLY A 50 -3.53 -1.96 -21.62
CA GLY A 50 -3.23 -2.85 -22.74
C GLY A 50 -2.74 -4.24 -22.29
N ILE A 51 -1.91 -4.33 -21.24
CA ILE A 51 -1.49 -5.60 -20.65
C ILE A 51 -2.71 -6.30 -20.03
N LEU A 52 -3.47 -5.60 -19.20
CA LEU A 52 -4.62 -6.13 -18.49
C LEU A 52 -5.66 -6.79 -19.41
N VAL A 53 -5.99 -6.15 -20.54
CA VAL A 53 -6.98 -6.68 -21.49
C VAL A 53 -6.48 -7.85 -22.32
N ARG A 54 -5.16 -7.96 -22.53
CA ARG A 54 -4.53 -9.07 -23.27
C ARG A 54 -4.33 -10.28 -22.38
N GLU A 55 -3.76 -10.06 -21.19
CA GLU A 55 -3.38 -11.12 -20.26
C GLU A 55 -4.57 -11.61 -19.43
N ARG A 56 -5.58 -10.75 -19.19
CA ARG A 56 -6.78 -11.04 -18.39
C ARG A 56 -6.42 -11.77 -17.08
N PRO A 57 -5.59 -11.16 -16.21
CA PRO A 57 -5.08 -11.83 -15.02
C PRO A 57 -6.22 -12.20 -14.07
N GLY A 58 -6.10 -13.31 -13.35
CA GLY A 58 -7.10 -13.70 -12.35
C GLY A 58 -7.21 -12.72 -11.18
N THR A 59 -6.18 -11.92 -10.92
CA THR A 59 -6.20 -10.88 -9.88
C THR A 59 -5.26 -9.73 -10.25
N MET A 60 -5.74 -8.50 -10.13
CA MET A 60 -4.93 -7.29 -10.14
C MET A 60 -4.68 -6.85 -8.70
N ILE A 61 -3.40 -6.72 -8.33
CA ILE A 61 -2.99 -6.15 -7.05
C ILE A 61 -2.32 -4.81 -7.33
N MET A 62 -2.99 -3.72 -6.97
CA MET A 62 -2.49 -2.36 -7.12
C MET A 62 -2.02 -1.82 -5.77
N THR A 63 -0.71 -1.73 -5.61
CA THR A 63 -0.03 -1.18 -4.43
C THR A 63 0.77 0.05 -4.81
N GLY A 64 0.97 0.96 -3.86
CA GLY A 64 1.70 2.21 -4.02
C GLY A 64 0.79 3.42 -4.28
N SER A 65 1.41 4.57 -4.52
CA SER A 65 0.70 5.84 -4.69
C SER A 65 0.20 6.02 -6.13
N HIS A 66 -1.09 5.75 -6.35
CA HIS A 66 -1.78 5.99 -7.61
C HIS A 66 -2.81 7.10 -7.44
N TRP A 67 -2.88 8.04 -8.39
CA TRP A 67 -3.76 9.21 -8.33
C TRP A 67 -5.10 8.93 -9.02
N SER A 68 -5.42 9.67 -10.09
CA SER A 68 -6.66 9.50 -10.87
C SER A 68 -6.64 8.27 -11.78
N GLU A 69 -5.46 7.75 -12.12
CA GLU A 69 -5.27 6.52 -12.88
C GLU A 69 -5.73 5.29 -12.10
N ALA A 70 -5.71 5.34 -10.77
CA ALA A 70 -6.11 4.22 -9.90
C ALA A 70 -7.52 3.69 -10.24
N MET A 71 -8.46 4.62 -10.45
CA MET A 71 -9.83 4.27 -10.83
C MET A 71 -9.90 3.64 -12.22
N ASN A 72 -9.21 4.22 -13.19
CA ASN A 72 -9.17 3.70 -14.56
C ASN A 72 -8.62 2.27 -14.59
N LEU A 73 -7.58 2.00 -13.79
CA LEU A 73 -7.01 0.66 -13.68
C LEU A 73 -8.01 -0.31 -13.05
N ALA A 74 -8.59 0.05 -11.89
CA ALA A 74 -9.55 -0.80 -11.17
C ALA A 74 -10.78 -1.15 -12.03
N GLU A 75 -11.39 -0.17 -12.71
CA GLU A 75 -12.54 -0.41 -13.59
C GLU A 75 -12.18 -1.33 -14.77
N MET A 76 -10.99 -1.13 -15.36
CA MET A 76 -10.55 -1.99 -16.46
C MET A 76 -10.25 -3.42 -15.99
N ALA A 77 -9.82 -3.64 -14.73
CA ALA A 77 -9.65 -4.99 -14.18
C ALA A 77 -10.97 -5.70 -14.02
N ASN A 78 -11.95 -5.01 -13.46
CA ASN A 78 -13.30 -5.54 -13.33
C ASN A 78 -13.90 -5.87 -14.70
N ALA A 79 -13.64 -5.06 -15.73
CA ALA A 79 -14.10 -5.30 -17.09
C ALA A 79 -13.50 -6.57 -17.73
N VAL A 80 -12.40 -7.11 -17.20
CA VAL A 80 -11.80 -8.38 -17.64
C VAL A 80 -12.03 -9.52 -16.64
N ASP A 81 -12.94 -9.34 -15.69
CA ASP A 81 -13.29 -10.29 -14.63
C ASP A 81 -12.11 -10.62 -13.70
N SER A 82 -11.20 -9.67 -13.49
CA SER A 82 -10.08 -9.81 -12.55
C SER A 82 -10.54 -9.44 -11.13
N ILE A 83 -10.13 -10.23 -10.12
CA ILE A 83 -10.27 -9.81 -8.73
C ILE A 83 -9.39 -8.58 -8.49
N THR A 84 -9.96 -7.52 -7.95
CA THR A 84 -9.28 -6.24 -7.80
C THR A 84 -8.96 -5.98 -6.33
N ILE A 85 -7.66 -6.00 -6.00
CA ILE A 85 -7.13 -5.65 -4.66
C ILE A 85 -6.34 -4.37 -4.79
N THR A 86 -6.80 -3.28 -4.17
CA THR A 86 -6.16 -1.96 -4.29
C THR A 86 -5.67 -1.45 -2.94
N ALA A 87 -4.74 -0.49 -2.95
CA ALA A 87 -4.31 0.22 -1.75
C ALA A 87 -4.62 1.72 -1.88
N GLY A 88 -5.36 2.27 -0.93
CA GLY A 88 -5.73 3.68 -0.91
C GLY A 88 -4.66 4.53 -0.22
N CYS A 89 -3.82 5.23 -0.98
CA CYS A 89 -2.83 6.17 -0.41
C CYS A 89 -3.35 7.61 -0.26
N TYR A 90 -4.49 7.94 -0.87
CA TYR A 90 -5.09 9.27 -0.81
C TYR A 90 -6.52 9.20 -0.26
N THR A 91 -6.81 9.98 0.77
CA THR A 91 -8.15 10.02 1.38
C THR A 91 -9.24 10.39 0.38
N SER A 92 -8.90 11.21 -0.63
CA SER A 92 -9.81 11.61 -1.70
C SER A 92 -10.18 10.50 -2.68
N ASN A 93 -9.33 9.48 -2.87
CA ASN A 93 -9.61 8.37 -3.80
C ASN A 93 -10.12 7.10 -3.09
N MET A 94 -9.97 6.99 -1.77
CA MET A 94 -10.31 5.77 -1.02
C MET A 94 -11.76 5.35 -1.18
N ALA A 95 -12.73 6.27 -1.05
CA ALA A 95 -14.15 5.92 -1.17
C ALA A 95 -14.49 5.40 -2.58
N ALA A 96 -13.85 5.99 -3.59
CA ALA A 96 -14.07 5.59 -4.97
C ALA A 96 -13.44 4.20 -5.23
N LEU A 97 -12.20 3.98 -4.78
CA LEU A 97 -11.54 2.68 -4.87
C LEU A 97 -12.25 1.58 -4.06
N ALA A 98 -12.84 1.92 -2.92
CA ALA A 98 -13.65 0.99 -2.13
C ALA A 98 -14.90 0.52 -2.89
N CYS A 99 -15.47 1.36 -3.76
CA CYS A 99 -16.58 0.97 -4.63
C CYS A 99 -16.13 0.21 -5.89
N ALA A 100 -14.93 0.51 -6.39
CA ALA A 100 -14.42 -0.05 -7.63
C ALA A 100 -13.55 -1.31 -7.45
N SER A 101 -13.24 -1.71 -6.23
CA SER A 101 -12.36 -2.86 -5.94
C SER A 101 -13.12 -3.92 -5.13
N ASP A 102 -12.76 -5.19 -5.28
CA ASP A 102 -13.25 -6.25 -4.39
C ASP A 102 -12.70 -6.09 -2.97
N TYR A 103 -11.43 -5.67 -2.87
CA TYR A 103 -10.76 -5.39 -1.60
C TYR A 103 -9.93 -4.12 -1.69
N ILE A 104 -9.97 -3.31 -0.63
CA ILE A 104 -9.15 -2.12 -0.48
C ILE A 104 -8.32 -2.23 0.81
N MET A 105 -7.01 -2.04 0.69
CA MET A 105 -6.09 -1.90 1.81
C MET A 105 -6.13 -0.45 2.31
N LEU A 106 -6.30 -0.28 3.61
CA LEU A 106 -6.38 1.03 4.26
C LEU A 106 -5.13 1.31 5.09
N GLY A 107 -4.50 2.45 4.83
CA GLY A 107 -3.41 2.98 5.66
C GLY A 107 -2.28 1.97 5.93
N GLU A 108 -2.28 1.41 7.13
CA GLU A 108 -1.24 0.50 7.63
C GLU A 108 -1.37 -0.95 7.15
N GLU A 109 -2.47 -1.31 6.48
CA GLU A 109 -2.67 -2.64 5.93
C GLU A 109 -1.68 -2.95 4.80
N GLN A 110 -1.30 -1.94 4.01
CA GLN A 110 -0.34 -2.10 2.92
C GLN A 110 1.07 -2.51 3.42
N PRO A 111 1.71 -1.79 4.38
CA PRO A 111 2.97 -2.25 4.96
C PRO A 111 2.82 -3.52 5.82
N ALA A 112 1.67 -3.72 6.48
CA ALA A 112 1.41 -4.94 7.24
C ALA A 112 1.33 -6.18 6.33
N ALA A 113 0.71 -6.07 5.16
CA ALA A 113 0.68 -7.14 4.17
C ALA A 113 2.09 -7.51 3.69
N GLY A 114 2.93 -6.50 3.40
CA GLY A 114 4.33 -6.70 3.05
C GLY A 114 5.12 -7.43 4.14
N ALA A 115 5.00 -6.98 5.40
CA ALA A 115 5.65 -7.60 6.55
C ALA A 115 5.18 -9.04 6.79
N TYR A 116 3.87 -9.29 6.62
CA TYR A 116 3.27 -10.60 6.80
C TYR A 116 3.74 -11.60 5.74
N LEU A 117 3.85 -11.17 4.48
CA LEU A 117 4.34 -12.00 3.37
C LEU A 117 5.85 -12.25 3.46
N SER A 118 6.64 -11.22 3.80
CA SER A 118 8.11 -11.34 3.92
C SER A 118 8.54 -12.16 5.13
N LYS A 119 7.71 -12.20 6.19
CA LYS A 119 8.03 -12.79 7.50
C LYS A 119 9.29 -12.21 8.12
N ASP A 120 9.68 -11.00 7.75
CA ASP A 120 10.82 -10.30 8.34
C ASP A 120 10.50 -9.91 9.79
N PRO A 121 11.23 -10.44 10.79
CA PRO A 121 11.01 -10.12 12.20
C PRO A 121 11.09 -8.62 12.48
N ALA A 122 11.94 -7.87 11.78
CA ALA A 122 12.09 -6.43 12.00
C ALA A 122 10.86 -5.65 11.51
N GLN A 123 10.35 -5.98 10.32
CA GLN A 123 9.13 -5.38 9.79
C GLN A 123 7.91 -5.72 10.66
N MET A 124 7.76 -7.00 11.03
CA MET A 124 6.68 -7.44 11.92
C MET A 124 6.73 -6.78 13.30
N ALA A 125 7.94 -6.61 13.86
CA ALA A 125 8.11 -5.89 15.12
C ALA A 125 7.72 -4.41 15.00
N SER A 126 8.07 -3.76 13.89
CA SER A 126 7.70 -2.36 13.64
C SER A 126 6.18 -2.16 13.65
N ILE A 127 5.43 -3.00 12.92
CA ILE A 127 3.96 -2.94 12.89
C ILE A 127 3.38 -3.14 14.29
N ARG A 128 3.86 -4.16 15.01
CA ARG A 128 3.38 -4.46 16.37
C ARG A 128 3.64 -3.30 17.35
N VAL A 129 4.82 -2.69 17.28
CA VAL A 129 5.17 -1.55 18.14
C VAL A 129 4.28 -0.35 17.82
N GLN A 130 4.03 -0.06 16.55
CA GLN A 130 3.12 1.01 16.14
C GLN A 130 1.71 0.81 16.74
N ASP A 131 1.18 -0.42 16.72
CA ASP A 131 -0.13 -0.74 17.31
C ASP A 131 -0.15 -0.52 18.82
N ILE A 132 0.88 -0.98 19.53
CA ILE A 132 0.98 -0.81 20.99
C ILE A 132 0.99 0.69 21.36
N TYR A 133 1.79 1.49 20.67
CA TYR A 133 1.85 2.93 20.94
C TYR A 133 0.55 3.66 20.59
N LYS A 134 -0.16 3.24 19.54
CA LYS A 134 -1.51 3.75 19.27
C LYS A 134 -2.46 3.47 20.43
N PHE A 135 -2.48 2.26 20.97
CA PHE A 135 -3.32 1.93 22.13
C PHE A 135 -2.93 2.72 23.39
N ILE A 136 -1.63 2.93 23.63
CA ILE A 136 -1.16 3.78 24.74
C ILE A 136 -1.63 5.23 24.56
N ALA A 137 -1.54 5.78 23.34
CA ALA A 137 -2.02 7.12 23.04
C ALA A 137 -3.53 7.24 23.25
N ILE A 138 -4.32 6.30 22.72
CA ILE A 138 -5.78 6.25 22.91
C ILE A 138 -6.11 6.17 24.40
N GLY A 139 -5.45 5.29 25.16
CA GLY A 139 -5.64 5.16 26.60
C GLY A 139 -5.35 6.46 27.36
N THR A 140 -4.28 7.15 26.99
CA THR A 140 -3.91 8.43 27.60
C THR A 140 -4.93 9.53 27.29
N ILE A 141 -5.43 9.58 26.05
CA ILE A 141 -6.49 10.50 25.63
C ILE A 141 -7.78 10.24 26.43
N LEU A 142 -8.17 8.98 26.60
CA LEU A 142 -9.37 8.60 27.37
C LEU A 142 -9.25 8.97 28.85
N VAL A 143 -8.10 8.67 29.48
CA VAL A 143 -7.83 9.07 30.86
C VAL A 143 -7.91 10.59 31.01
N GLY A 144 -7.32 11.33 30.06
CA GLY A 144 -7.38 12.79 30.05
C GLY A 144 -8.81 13.32 29.92
N LEU A 145 -9.60 12.75 29.01
CA LEU A 145 -11.00 13.10 28.82
C LEU A 145 -11.83 12.89 30.09
N ILE A 146 -11.65 11.76 30.78
CA ILE A 146 -12.34 11.46 32.04
C ILE A 146 -11.94 12.44 33.14
N ALA A 147 -10.64 12.73 33.29
CA ALA A 147 -10.14 13.65 34.30
C ALA A 147 -10.73 15.05 34.15
N ILE A 148 -10.79 15.58 32.92
CA ILE A 148 -11.42 16.88 32.64
C ILE A 148 -12.91 16.87 33.01
N ASN A 149 -13.65 15.82 32.62
CA ASN A 149 -15.08 15.73 32.89
C ASN A 149 -15.41 15.62 34.40
N LEU A 150 -14.49 15.09 35.21
CA LEU A 150 -14.60 15.05 36.67
C LEU A 150 -14.16 16.35 37.37
N GLY A 151 -13.82 17.41 36.61
CA GLY A 151 -13.41 18.71 37.13
C GLY A 151 -11.95 18.76 37.61
N SER A 152 -11.11 17.82 37.16
CA SER A 152 -9.68 17.79 37.53
C SER A 152 -8.84 18.69 36.63
N ASP A 153 -8.18 19.69 37.21
CA ASP A 153 -7.22 20.58 36.53
C ASP A 153 -5.84 19.94 36.29
N ILE A 154 -5.69 18.63 36.49
CA ILE A 154 -4.40 17.93 36.36
C ILE A 154 -3.75 18.15 35.00
N ILE A 155 -4.56 18.21 33.93
CA ILE A 155 -4.07 18.39 32.56
C ILE A 155 -3.61 19.83 32.34
N ASN A 156 -4.39 20.80 32.81
CA ASN A 156 -4.02 22.22 32.73
C ASN A 156 -2.70 22.48 33.47
N ARG A 157 -2.50 21.86 34.64
CA ARG A 157 -1.24 21.95 35.40
C ARG A 157 -0.07 21.27 34.70
N LEU A 158 -0.29 20.11 34.09
CA LEU A 158 0.73 19.38 33.31
C LEU A 158 1.16 20.18 32.06
N LEU A 159 0.25 20.87 31.40
CA LEU A 159 0.53 21.68 30.20
C LEU A 159 1.07 23.08 30.52
N SER A 160 0.87 23.58 31.74
CA SER A 160 1.37 24.89 32.17
C SER A 160 2.80 24.88 32.72
N THR A 161 3.45 23.71 32.72
CA THR A 161 4.85 23.53 33.15
C THR A 161 5.75 23.47 31.94
#